data_AF-A0A368H2X3-F1
#
_entry.id   AF-A0A368H2X3-F1
#
_cell.length_a   1.000
_cell.length_b   1.000
_cell.length_c   1.000
_cell.angle_alpha   90.00
_cell.angle_beta   90.00
_cell.angle_gamma   90.00
#
_symmetry.space_group_name_H-M   'P 1'
#
loop_
_entity.id
_entity.type
_entity.pdbx_description
1 polymer ?
#
loop_
_entity_poly.entity_id
_entity_poly.type
_entity_poly.pdbx_seq_one_letter_code
_entity_poly.pdbx_strand_id
1 'polypeptide(L)'
;MTRPQCSSEACTSNAVVKRALDDVPLCAPCFIEGFEQKVHETITSTNLFRRGERIAIGASGGKDSTVLAYVMRTLNERYDYGLDLVLLSIDEGIKGYRDDSLKIVMLSQAVERNRIEYCLPLTVLSYKDLYGWTMDEIVAKIGKKNNCTFCGVFRRQALDRGAYKIGATKLVTGHNADDMAETVLMNVLRGDIARLQRCTNIVTGEEGDLPRAKPLKGANA
;
A
#
# COMPACT_ATOMS: atom_id res chain seq x y z
N MET A 1 -36.96 -9.23 1.47
CA MET A 1 -36.25 -8.24 2.31
C MET A 1 -35.81 -7.10 1.40
N THR A 2 -36.36 -5.91 1.58
CA THR A 2 -35.98 -4.69 0.84
C THR A 2 -34.55 -4.28 1.21
N ARG A 3 -33.69 -4.06 0.21
CA ARG A 3 -32.33 -3.57 0.46
C ARG A 3 -32.41 -2.12 0.93
N PRO A 4 -31.61 -1.71 1.95
CA PRO A 4 -31.58 -0.32 2.39
C PRO A 4 -31.11 0.60 1.25
N GLN A 5 -31.62 1.83 1.19
CA GLN A 5 -31.18 2.83 0.22
C GLN A 5 -29.84 3.45 0.64
N CYS A 6 -29.08 3.96 -0.34
CA CYS A 6 -27.87 4.72 -0.09
C CYS A 6 -28.22 5.99 0.71
N SER A 7 -27.46 6.25 1.77
CA SER A 7 -27.63 7.42 2.63
C SER A 7 -26.84 8.66 2.16
N SER A 8 -26.22 8.61 0.98
CA SER A 8 -25.54 9.77 0.40
C SER A 8 -26.58 10.77 -0.11
N GLU A 9 -26.32 12.06 0.10
CA GLU A 9 -27.15 13.12 -0.48
C GLU A 9 -27.26 12.93 -2.00
N ALA A 10 -28.48 13.08 -2.52
CA ALA A 10 -28.82 12.91 -3.95
C ALA A 10 -28.62 11.51 -4.57
N CYS A 11 -28.35 10.44 -3.80
CA CYS A 11 -28.26 9.08 -4.33
C CYS A 11 -29.55 8.27 -4.11
N THR A 12 -30.12 7.71 -5.19
CA THR A 12 -31.34 6.86 -5.13
C THR A 12 -31.04 5.36 -5.26
N SER A 13 -29.76 4.99 -5.33
CA SER A 13 -29.34 3.60 -5.52
C SER A 13 -29.49 2.76 -4.25
N ASN A 14 -29.60 1.44 -4.43
CA ASN A 14 -29.57 0.50 -3.32
C ASN A 14 -28.18 0.45 -2.70
N ALA A 15 -28.12 0.43 -1.36
CA ALA A 15 -26.88 0.22 -0.65
C ALA A 15 -26.38 -1.21 -0.83
N VAL A 16 -25.06 -1.34 -0.95
CA VAL A 16 -24.35 -2.62 -1.09
C VAL A 16 -23.33 -2.83 0.03
N VAL A 17 -22.92 -1.76 0.70
CA VAL A 17 -21.96 -1.79 1.81
C VAL A 17 -22.46 -0.92 2.95
N LYS A 18 -22.06 -1.25 4.18
CA LYS A 18 -22.18 -0.36 5.34
C LYS A 18 -20.79 0.08 5.74
N ARG A 19 -20.60 1.38 5.93
CA ARG A 19 -19.31 1.94 6.31
C ARG A 19 -18.98 1.56 7.76
N ALA A 20 -17.80 1.00 7.99
CA ALA A 20 -17.42 0.48 9.31
C ALA A 20 -17.36 1.54 10.43
N LEU A 21 -17.18 2.82 10.08
CA LEU A 21 -17.04 3.91 11.05
C LEU A 21 -18.36 4.29 11.76
N ASP A 22 -19.47 4.28 11.03
CA ASP A 22 -20.74 4.88 11.45
C ASP A 22 -21.97 4.08 10.99
N ASP A 23 -21.78 2.87 10.46
CA ASP A 23 -22.81 1.96 9.97
C ASP A 23 -23.72 2.53 8.86
N VAL A 24 -23.30 3.61 8.22
CA VAL A 24 -24.07 4.27 7.16
C VAL A 24 -24.12 3.39 5.91
N PRO A 25 -25.32 3.04 5.40
CA PRO A 25 -25.47 2.22 4.21
C PRO A 25 -25.22 3.05 2.94
N LEU A 26 -24.29 2.59 2.10
CA LEU A 26 -23.85 3.28 0.88
C LEU A 26 -23.91 2.36 -0.34
N CYS A 27 -24.20 2.94 -1.51
CA CYS A 27 -23.98 2.27 -2.79
C CYS A 27 -22.48 2.24 -3.12
N ALA A 28 -22.07 1.40 -4.06
CA ALA A 28 -20.65 1.26 -4.41
C ALA A 28 -20.00 2.58 -4.88
N PRO A 29 -20.61 3.37 -5.80
CA PRO A 29 -20.03 4.65 -6.24
C PRO A 29 -19.82 5.65 -5.10
N CYS A 30 -20.84 5.91 -4.28
CA CYS A 30 -20.74 6.86 -3.17
C CYS A 30 -19.74 6.41 -2.10
N PHE A 31 -19.59 5.10 -1.88
CA PHE A 31 -18.56 4.58 -0.99
C PHE A 31 -17.15 4.83 -1.56
N ILE A 32 -16.92 4.54 -2.84
CA ILE A 32 -15.62 4.73 -3.49
C ILE A 32 -15.23 6.21 -3.48
N GLU A 33 -16.14 7.10 -3.85
CA GLU A 33 -15.89 8.54 -3.86
C GLU A 33 -15.59 9.06 -2.44
N GLY A 34 -16.38 8.67 -1.44
CA GLY A 34 -16.13 9.04 -0.05
C GLY A 34 -14.80 8.47 0.49
N PHE A 35 -14.39 7.28 0.05
CA PHE A 35 -13.11 6.69 0.41
C PHE A 35 -11.94 7.48 -0.21
N GLU A 36 -12.00 7.76 -1.51
CA GLU A 36 -11.01 8.58 -2.22
C GLU A 36 -10.87 9.97 -1.59
N GLN A 37 -11.99 10.59 -1.22
CA GLN A 37 -12.01 11.90 -0.59
C GLN A 37 -11.31 11.90 0.77
N LYS A 38 -11.53 10.89 1.61
CA LYS A 38 -10.80 10.76 2.90
C LYS A 38 -9.30 10.57 2.70
N VAL A 39 -8.89 9.82 1.68
CA VAL A 39 -7.47 9.67 1.33
C VAL A 39 -6.89 11.02 0.87
N HIS A 40 -7.62 11.76 0.03
CA HIS A 40 -7.24 13.12 -0.38
C HIS A 40 -7.05 14.04 0.83
N GLU A 41 -8.03 14.09 1.74
CA GLU A 41 -7.96 14.89 2.97
C GLU A 41 -6.76 14.49 3.84
N THR A 42 -6.45 13.20 3.93
CA THR A 42 -5.27 12.71 4.66
C THR A 42 -3.98 13.20 4.00
N ILE A 43 -3.90 13.15 2.66
CA ILE A 43 -2.73 13.61 1.91
C ILE A 43 -2.53 15.13 2.08
N THR A 44 -3.59 15.93 1.96
CA THR A 44 -3.51 17.39 2.02
C THR A 44 -3.28 17.90 3.44
N SER A 45 -4.01 17.39 4.43
CA SER A 45 -3.87 17.82 5.84
C SER A 45 -2.50 17.52 6.44
N THR A 46 -1.82 16.47 5.95
CA THR A 46 -0.49 16.07 6.42
C THR A 46 0.64 16.60 5.53
N ASN A 47 0.30 17.31 4.45
CA ASN A 47 1.23 17.80 3.43
C ASN A 47 2.19 16.69 2.97
N LEU A 48 1.62 15.52 2.65
CA LEU A 48 2.35 14.26 2.52
C LEU A 48 3.30 14.24 1.32
N PHE A 49 2.97 14.98 0.26
CA PHE A 49 3.71 15.01 -1.00
C PHE A 49 3.94 16.44 -1.47
N ARG A 50 4.97 16.63 -2.29
CA ARG A 50 5.23 17.89 -2.99
C ARG A 50 5.17 17.66 -4.49
N ARG A 51 4.71 18.67 -5.24
CA ARG A 51 4.66 18.61 -6.70
C ARG A 51 6.05 18.33 -7.28
N GLY A 52 6.13 17.46 -8.29
CA GLY A 52 7.39 17.05 -8.91
C GLY A 52 8.14 15.96 -8.14
N GLU A 53 7.65 15.50 -6.99
CA GLU A 53 8.22 14.35 -6.31
C GLU A 53 7.97 13.06 -7.11
N ARG A 54 9.02 12.25 -7.25
CA ARG A 54 8.91 10.86 -7.69
C ARG A 54 8.57 9.98 -6.49
N ILE A 55 7.51 9.20 -6.61
CA ILE A 55 6.92 8.40 -5.53
C ILE A 55 6.94 6.93 -5.92
N ALA A 56 7.60 6.11 -5.11
CA ALA A 56 7.57 4.65 -5.24
C ALA A 56 6.34 4.11 -4.51
N ILE A 57 5.50 3.32 -5.16
CA ILE A 57 4.36 2.63 -4.56
C ILE A 57 4.72 1.16 -4.42
N GLY A 58 4.79 0.66 -3.18
CA GLY A 58 5.09 -0.75 -2.90
C GLY A 58 3.93 -1.67 -3.33
N ALA A 59 4.13 -2.42 -4.41
CA ALA A 59 3.17 -3.37 -4.95
C ALA A 59 3.50 -4.79 -4.49
N SER A 60 2.71 -5.33 -3.55
CA SER A 60 2.87 -6.71 -3.08
C SER A 60 2.03 -7.72 -3.88
N GLY A 61 1.06 -7.23 -4.67
CA GLY A 61 0.03 -8.04 -5.33
C GLY A 61 -1.20 -8.29 -4.45
N GLY A 62 -1.20 -7.80 -3.20
CA GLY A 62 -2.35 -7.84 -2.31
C GLY A 62 -3.34 -6.70 -2.55
N LYS A 63 -4.59 -6.90 -2.10
CA LYS A 63 -5.71 -5.96 -2.25
C LYS A 63 -5.36 -4.53 -1.85
N ASP A 64 -4.69 -4.34 -0.72
CA ASP A 64 -4.43 -3.00 -0.16
C ASP A 64 -3.40 -2.23 -1.00
N SER A 65 -2.38 -2.92 -1.53
CA SER A 65 -1.39 -2.31 -2.42
C SER A 65 -1.98 -1.93 -3.78
N THR A 66 -2.91 -2.74 -4.29
CA THR A 66 -3.61 -2.46 -5.56
C THR A 66 -4.58 -1.29 -5.41
N VAL A 67 -5.35 -1.26 -4.31
CA VAL A 67 -6.24 -0.13 -4.00
C VAL A 67 -5.43 1.16 -3.80
N LEU A 68 -4.29 1.09 -3.11
CA LEU A 68 -3.41 2.24 -2.96
C LEU A 68 -2.93 2.77 -4.32
N ALA A 69 -2.46 1.89 -5.21
CA ALA A 69 -2.01 2.29 -6.54
C ALA A 69 -3.13 2.95 -7.35
N TYR A 70 -4.34 2.38 -7.30
CA TYR A 70 -5.54 2.95 -7.92
C TYR A 70 -5.83 4.35 -7.40
N VAL A 71 -6.01 4.49 -6.08
CA VAL A 71 -6.41 5.75 -5.47
C VAL A 71 -5.33 6.83 -5.66
N MET A 72 -4.05 6.49 -5.53
CA MET A 72 -2.96 7.43 -5.78
C MET A 72 -2.98 7.96 -7.21
N ARG A 73 -3.24 7.09 -8.20
CA ARG A 73 -3.36 7.51 -9.60
C ARG A 73 -4.59 8.40 -9.80
N THR A 74 -5.76 7.95 -9.36
CA THR A 74 -7.03 8.67 -9.50
C THR A 74 -6.95 10.06 -8.87
N LEU A 75 -6.37 10.17 -7.66
CA LEU A 75 -6.22 11.45 -6.97
C LEU A 75 -5.17 12.35 -7.63
N ASN A 76 -4.05 11.78 -8.11
CA ASN A 76 -3.03 12.56 -8.82
C ASN A 76 -3.59 13.20 -10.10
N GLU A 77 -4.45 12.48 -10.84
CA GLU A 77 -5.14 13.02 -12.02
C GLU A 77 -6.26 13.99 -11.65
N ARG A 78 -7.13 13.63 -10.71
CA ARG A 78 -8.30 14.43 -10.31
C ARG A 78 -7.91 15.78 -9.69
N TYR A 79 -6.85 15.79 -8.89
CA TYR A 79 -6.42 16.97 -8.12
C TYR A 79 -5.12 17.60 -8.63
N ASP A 80 -4.58 17.13 -9.76
CA ASP A 80 -3.31 17.59 -10.35
C ASP A 80 -2.17 17.75 -9.32
N TYR A 81 -1.89 16.69 -8.56
CA TYR A 81 -0.78 16.74 -7.60
C TYR A 81 0.59 16.86 -8.30
N GLY A 82 0.67 16.50 -9.58
CA GLY A 82 1.91 16.53 -10.37
C GLY A 82 2.99 15.59 -9.83
N LEU A 83 2.57 14.43 -9.31
CA LEU A 83 3.47 13.38 -8.82
C LEU A 83 3.88 12.44 -9.96
N ASP A 84 5.15 12.02 -9.93
CA ASP A 84 5.66 10.95 -10.79
C ASP A 84 5.55 9.61 -10.05
N LEU A 85 4.52 8.82 -10.39
CA LEU A 85 4.17 7.60 -9.69
C LEU A 85 4.82 6.38 -10.36
N VAL A 86 5.54 5.57 -9.58
CA VAL A 86 6.19 4.34 -10.06
C VAL A 86 5.82 3.17 -9.14
N LEU A 87 5.41 2.05 -9.71
CA LEU A 87 5.18 0.81 -8.96
C LEU A 87 6.52 0.11 -8.70
N LEU A 88 6.73 -0.32 -7.46
CA LEU A 88 7.90 -1.08 -7.04
C LEU A 88 7.46 -2.41 -6.44
N SER A 89 7.88 -3.51 -7.07
CA SER A 89 7.65 -4.87 -6.60
C SER A 89 8.97 -5.58 -6.34
N ILE A 90 8.98 -6.44 -5.33
CA ILE A 90 10.17 -7.19 -4.90
C ILE A 90 9.92 -8.67 -5.09
N ASP A 91 10.64 -9.34 -5.99
CA ASP A 91 10.61 -10.78 -6.13
C ASP A 91 11.56 -11.45 -5.12
N GLU A 92 10.99 -12.23 -4.21
CA GLU A 92 11.73 -12.91 -3.15
C GLU A 92 12.29 -14.27 -3.61
N GLY A 93 11.89 -14.74 -4.79
CA GLY A 93 12.29 -16.03 -5.33
C GLY A 93 11.68 -17.22 -4.59
N ILE A 94 10.46 -17.06 -4.04
CA ILE A 94 9.71 -18.14 -3.38
C ILE A 94 8.91 -18.89 -4.43
N LYS A 95 9.28 -20.14 -4.69
CA LYS A 95 8.65 -20.97 -5.73
C LYS A 95 7.15 -21.17 -5.44
N GLY A 96 6.28 -20.78 -6.39
CA GLY A 96 4.82 -20.96 -6.31
C GLY A 96 4.04 -19.93 -5.50
N TYR A 97 4.68 -18.93 -4.87
CA TYR A 97 3.99 -17.88 -4.10
C TYR A 97 3.78 -16.57 -4.90
N ARG A 98 4.66 -16.29 -5.87
CA ARG A 98 4.66 -15.02 -6.61
C ARG A 98 4.21 -15.08 -8.06
N ASP A 99 4.00 -16.25 -8.64
CA ASP A 99 3.48 -16.33 -10.01
C ASP A 99 2.11 -15.65 -10.13
N ASP A 100 1.26 -15.70 -9.10
CA ASP A 100 -0.06 -15.05 -9.15
C ASP A 100 -0.04 -13.58 -8.68
N SER A 101 0.85 -13.23 -7.76
CA SER A 101 1.00 -11.85 -7.26
C SER A 101 1.65 -10.93 -8.30
N LEU A 102 2.69 -11.41 -8.99
CA LEU A 102 3.31 -10.69 -10.11
C LEU A 102 2.37 -10.66 -11.31
N LYS A 103 1.58 -11.71 -11.57
CA LYS A 103 0.52 -11.65 -12.58
C LYS A 103 -0.50 -10.57 -12.27
N ILE A 104 -0.97 -10.38 -11.03
CA ILE A 104 -1.93 -9.29 -10.74
C ILE A 104 -1.31 -7.91 -11.02
N VAL A 105 -0.05 -7.71 -10.63
CA VAL A 105 0.65 -6.43 -10.85
C VAL A 105 1.03 -6.23 -12.33
N MET A 106 1.33 -7.30 -13.07
CA MET A 106 1.61 -7.26 -14.52
C MET A 106 0.34 -7.21 -15.37
N LEU A 107 -0.77 -7.83 -14.96
CA LEU A 107 -2.10 -7.71 -15.59
C LEU A 107 -2.70 -6.31 -15.43
N SER A 108 -2.18 -5.53 -14.47
CA SER A 108 -2.44 -4.10 -14.33
C SER A 108 -1.73 -3.27 -15.43
N GLN A 109 -0.79 -3.88 -16.15
CA GLN A 109 -0.08 -3.32 -17.32
C GLN A 109 -0.42 -4.03 -18.64
N ALA A 110 -0.89 -5.27 -18.64
CA ALA A 110 -1.14 -6.06 -19.84
C ALA A 110 -2.60 -6.55 -19.93
N VAL A 111 -3.38 -5.82 -20.74
CA VAL A 111 -4.41 -6.30 -21.69
C VAL A 111 -5.04 -7.67 -21.38
N GLU A 112 -5.98 -7.74 -20.45
CA GLU A 112 -7.00 -8.80 -20.44
C GLU A 112 -8.39 -8.18 -20.29
N ARG A 113 -8.91 -7.69 -21.43
CA ARG A 113 -10.30 -7.35 -21.86
C ARG A 113 -11.33 -6.71 -20.90
N ASN A 114 -11.04 -6.52 -19.61
CA ASN A 114 -11.98 -6.01 -18.60
C ASN A 114 -11.29 -5.41 -17.36
N ARG A 115 -9.98 -5.11 -17.41
CA ARG A 115 -9.20 -4.66 -16.25
C ARG A 115 -8.56 -3.29 -16.49
N ILE A 116 -8.60 -2.48 -15.43
CA ILE A 116 -8.12 -1.10 -15.37
C ILE A 116 -6.63 -1.08 -15.75
N GLU A 117 -6.32 -0.38 -16.82
CA GLU A 117 -4.95 -0.11 -17.24
C GLU A 117 -4.44 1.06 -16.37
N TYR A 118 -3.56 0.77 -15.41
CA TYR A 118 -3.08 1.81 -14.50
C TYR A 118 -2.02 2.70 -15.15
N CYS A 119 -1.45 2.28 -16.28
CA CYS A 119 -0.40 2.98 -17.04
C CYS A 119 0.75 3.51 -16.17
N LEU A 120 1.03 2.84 -15.04
CA LEU A 120 2.16 3.18 -14.17
C LEU A 120 3.38 2.33 -14.53
N PRO A 121 4.58 2.90 -14.61
CA PRO A 121 5.80 2.13 -14.79
C PRO A 121 6.01 1.19 -13.60
N LEU A 122 6.35 -0.06 -13.87
CA LEU A 122 6.61 -1.09 -12.88
C LEU A 122 8.08 -1.45 -12.89
N THR A 123 8.71 -1.33 -11.73
CA THR A 123 10.06 -1.85 -11.49
C THR A 123 9.94 -3.08 -10.60
N VAL A 124 10.46 -4.21 -11.09
CA VAL A 124 10.57 -5.45 -10.31
C VAL A 124 12.04 -5.68 -9.96
N LEU A 125 12.34 -5.92 -8.69
CA LEU A 125 13.69 -6.28 -8.23
C LEU A 125 13.67 -7.62 -7.55
N SER A 126 14.60 -8.50 -7.90
CA SER A 126 14.71 -9.79 -7.24
C SER A 126 15.71 -9.77 -6.07
N TYR A 127 15.49 -10.62 -5.07
CA TYR A 127 16.47 -10.88 -4.01
C TYR A 127 17.79 -11.42 -4.58
N LYS A 128 17.71 -12.19 -5.67
CA LYS A 128 18.88 -12.68 -6.37
C LYS A 128 19.74 -11.52 -6.89
N ASP A 129 19.12 -10.49 -7.46
CA ASP A 129 19.85 -9.31 -7.96
C ASP A 129 20.34 -8.38 -6.83
N LEU A 130 19.60 -8.32 -5.72
CA LEU A 130 19.90 -7.41 -4.62
C LEU A 130 20.92 -7.97 -3.62
N TYR A 131 20.93 -9.29 -3.44
CA TYR A 131 21.65 -9.97 -2.36
C TYR A 131 22.48 -11.16 -2.86
N GLY A 132 22.28 -11.63 -4.10
CA GLY A 132 22.93 -12.83 -4.63
C GLY A 132 22.30 -14.15 -4.17
N TRP A 133 21.21 -14.09 -3.40
CA TRP A 133 20.51 -15.25 -2.83
C TRP A 133 19.00 -15.10 -2.99
N THR A 134 18.28 -16.21 -3.15
CA THR A 134 16.81 -16.24 -3.04
C THR A 134 16.38 -16.54 -1.60
N MET A 135 15.11 -16.28 -1.26
CA MET A 135 14.60 -16.72 0.05
C MET A 135 14.69 -18.23 0.23
N ASP A 136 14.41 -19.02 -0.81
CA ASP A 136 14.48 -20.48 -0.72
C ASP A 136 15.90 -20.96 -0.37
N GLU A 137 16.95 -20.32 -0.92
CA GLU A 137 18.34 -20.61 -0.59
C GLU A 137 18.73 -20.19 0.84
N ILE A 138 18.22 -19.05 1.30
CA ILE A 138 18.42 -18.58 2.68
C ILE A 138 17.79 -19.57 3.67
N VAL A 139 16.56 -20.01 3.40
CA VAL A 139 15.86 -21.00 4.24
C VAL A 139 16.59 -22.34 4.26
N ALA A 140 17.14 -22.78 3.12
CA ALA A 140 17.91 -24.01 3.03
C ALA A 140 19.17 -23.98 3.92
N LYS A 141 19.81 -22.80 4.10
CA LYS A 141 21.01 -22.65 4.92
C LYS A 141 20.75 -22.43 6.41
N ILE A 142 19.74 -21.61 6.74
CA ILE A 142 19.51 -21.13 8.12
C ILE A 142 18.47 -21.99 8.86
N GLY A 143 17.71 -22.82 8.13
CA GLY A 143 16.64 -23.65 8.68
C GLY A 143 15.33 -22.88 8.87
N LYS A 144 14.22 -23.58 9.13
CA LYS A 144 12.86 -22.99 9.16
C LYS A 144 12.57 -22.03 10.32
N LYS A 145 13.42 -22.00 11.36
CA LYS A 145 13.22 -21.14 12.53
C LYS A 145 13.69 -19.72 12.20
N ASN A 146 12.83 -18.72 12.42
CA ASN A 146 13.06 -17.28 12.23
C ASN A 146 13.01 -16.73 10.78
N ASN A 147 12.55 -17.50 9.80
CA ASN A 147 12.49 -17.07 8.38
C ASN A 147 11.67 -15.79 8.15
N CYS A 148 10.58 -15.60 8.90
CA CYS A 148 9.74 -14.41 8.77
C CYS A 148 10.44 -13.14 9.28
N THR A 149 11.31 -13.27 10.28
CA THR A 149 12.10 -12.15 10.82
C THR A 149 13.08 -11.63 9.78
N PHE A 150 13.80 -12.54 9.12
CA PHE A 150 14.72 -12.19 8.03
C PHE A 150 13.96 -11.67 6.81
N CYS A 151 12.87 -12.33 6.42
CA CYS A 151 12.05 -11.93 5.28
C CYS A 151 11.53 -10.49 5.43
N GLY A 152 11.03 -10.11 6.61
CA GLY A 152 10.56 -8.75 6.87
C GLY A 152 11.66 -7.68 6.77
N VAL A 153 12.85 -7.97 7.30
CA VAL A 153 14.01 -7.05 7.23
C VAL A 153 14.51 -6.92 5.79
N PHE A 154 14.71 -8.05 5.09
CA PHE A 154 15.16 -8.04 3.70
C PHE A 154 14.15 -7.38 2.77
N ARG A 155 12.84 -7.55 3.01
CA ARG A 155 11.80 -6.91 2.20
C ARG A 155 11.81 -5.40 2.39
N ARG A 156 11.98 -4.94 3.64
CA ARG A 156 12.10 -3.51 3.94
C ARG A 156 13.31 -2.91 3.22
N GLN A 157 14.48 -3.52 3.40
CA GLN A 157 15.73 -3.09 2.75
C GLN A 157 15.66 -3.17 1.21
N ALA A 158 15.00 -4.18 0.67
CA ALA A 158 14.85 -4.33 -0.78
C ALA A 158 13.96 -3.23 -1.37
N LEU A 159 12.88 -2.88 -0.68
CA LEU A 159 12.04 -1.74 -1.05
C LEU A 159 12.80 -0.42 -0.97
N ASP A 160 13.60 -0.19 0.07
CA ASP A 160 14.40 1.03 0.19
C ASP A 160 15.43 1.12 -0.95
N ARG A 161 16.22 0.06 -1.15
CA ARG A 161 17.18 -0.02 -2.26
C ARG A 161 16.51 0.17 -3.61
N GLY A 162 15.33 -0.41 -3.78
CA GLY A 162 14.58 -0.28 -5.02
C GLY A 162 14.08 1.12 -5.27
N ALA A 163 13.54 1.77 -4.24
CA ALA A 163 13.09 3.14 -4.31
C ALA A 163 14.26 4.12 -4.59
N TYR A 164 15.44 3.88 -3.99
CA TYR A 164 16.66 4.61 -4.32
C TYR A 164 17.09 4.41 -5.78
N LYS A 165 17.07 3.18 -6.30
CA LYS A 165 17.46 2.88 -7.70
C LYS A 165 16.59 3.61 -8.72
N ILE A 166 15.31 3.81 -8.44
CA ILE A 166 14.38 4.51 -9.35
C ILE A 166 14.39 6.04 -9.14
N GLY A 167 15.19 6.55 -8.19
CA GLY A 167 15.25 7.96 -7.84
C GLY A 167 13.97 8.47 -7.16
N ALA A 168 13.26 7.61 -6.43
CA ALA A 168 12.10 8.02 -5.67
C ALA A 168 12.52 8.83 -4.44
N THR A 169 11.73 9.85 -4.14
CA THR A 169 11.89 10.72 -2.96
C THR A 169 11.13 10.20 -1.75
N LYS A 170 10.15 9.31 -1.97
CA LYS A 170 9.28 8.76 -0.94
C LYS A 170 8.77 7.38 -1.35
N LEU A 171 8.60 6.50 -0.38
CA LEU A 171 8.01 5.18 -0.57
C LEU A 171 6.64 5.11 0.10
N VAL A 172 5.60 4.73 -0.66
CA VAL A 172 4.23 4.64 -0.18
C VAL A 172 3.85 3.17 -0.06
N THR A 173 3.21 2.79 1.05
CA THR A 173 2.79 1.41 1.31
C THR A 173 1.32 1.36 1.71
N GLY A 174 0.64 0.27 1.35
CA GLY A 174 -0.80 0.09 1.55
C GLY A 174 -1.20 -0.26 3.00
N HIS A 175 -0.43 0.15 4.00
CA HIS A 175 -0.81 -0.09 5.39
C HIS A 175 -2.06 0.73 5.74
N ASN A 176 -3.10 0.05 6.21
CA ASN A 176 -4.38 0.63 6.55
C ASN A 176 -4.48 0.92 8.07
N ALA A 177 -5.63 1.40 8.52
CA ALA A 177 -5.86 1.68 9.94
C ALA A 177 -5.81 0.42 10.82
N ASP A 178 -6.23 -0.73 10.32
CA ASP A 178 -6.22 -2.00 11.06
C ASP A 178 -4.79 -2.47 11.33
N ASP A 179 -3.89 -2.39 10.34
CA ASP A 179 -2.47 -2.72 10.51
C ASP A 179 -1.83 -1.87 11.61
N MET A 180 -2.26 -0.61 11.71
CA MET A 180 -1.78 0.33 12.71
C MET A 180 -2.37 0.02 14.09
N ALA A 181 -3.65 -0.33 14.16
CA ALA A 181 -4.31 -0.77 15.39
C ALA A 181 -3.68 -2.05 15.94
N GLU A 182 -3.40 -3.04 15.09
CA GLU A 182 -2.69 -4.27 15.45
C GLU A 182 -1.29 -3.96 15.99
N THR A 183 -0.55 -3.10 15.29
CA THR A 183 0.80 -2.69 15.73
C THR A 183 0.77 -2.00 17.10
N VAL A 184 -0.19 -1.11 17.34
CA VAL A 184 -0.36 -0.43 18.63
C VAL A 184 -0.70 -1.45 19.71
N LEU A 185 -1.69 -2.31 19.49
CA LEU A 185 -2.11 -3.33 20.45
C LEU A 185 -0.96 -4.26 20.82
N MET A 186 -0.22 -4.76 19.83
CA MET A 186 0.95 -5.61 20.07
C MET A 186 2.02 -4.92 20.93
N ASN A 187 2.30 -3.64 20.68
CA ASN A 187 3.32 -2.91 21.44
C ASN A 187 2.85 -2.56 22.86
N VAL A 188 1.55 -2.27 23.05
CA VAL A 188 0.96 -2.10 24.39
C VAL A 188 1.10 -3.40 25.19
N LEU A 189 0.70 -4.54 24.61
CA LEU A 189 0.76 -5.84 25.28
C LEU A 189 2.21 -6.28 25.61
N ARG A 190 3.19 -5.83 24.82
CA ARG A 190 4.62 -6.08 25.07
C ARG A 190 5.26 -5.10 26.04
N GLY A 191 4.57 -4.02 26.42
CA GLY A 191 5.13 -2.95 27.24
C GLY A 191 6.24 -2.14 26.54
N ASP A 192 6.32 -2.16 25.21
CA ASP A 192 7.37 -1.49 24.44
C ASP A 192 6.98 -0.02 24.14
N ILE A 193 7.10 0.82 25.17
CA ILE A 193 6.70 2.24 25.16
C ILE A 193 7.49 3.03 24.10
N ALA A 194 8.76 2.69 23.86
CA ALA A 194 9.61 3.36 22.89
C ALA A 194 9.17 3.11 21.43
N ARG A 195 8.52 1.96 21.15
CA ARG A 195 7.93 1.69 19.84
C ARG A 195 6.55 2.29 19.67
N LEU A 196 5.77 2.45 20.75
CA LEU A 196 4.45 3.08 20.71
C LEU A 196 4.48 4.51 20.16
N GLN A 197 5.48 5.31 20.53
CA GLN A 197 5.61 6.68 20.05
C GLN A 197 5.89 6.78 18.54
N ARG A 198 6.56 5.77 17.95
CA ARG A 198 6.99 5.78 16.55
C ARG A 198 5.99 5.12 15.61
N CYS A 199 5.21 4.16 16.10
CA CYS A 199 4.33 3.36 15.25
C CYS A 199 3.07 4.10 14.77
N THR A 200 2.73 5.27 15.33
CA THR A 200 1.55 6.05 14.94
C THR A 200 1.84 7.11 13.86
N ASN A 201 3.09 7.35 13.48
CA ASN A 201 3.41 8.40 12.52
C ASN A 201 2.97 8.02 11.08
N ILE A 202 2.42 9.01 10.36
CA ILE A 202 1.98 8.86 8.96
C ILE A 202 3.18 8.77 8.01
N VAL A 203 4.22 9.55 8.34
CA VAL A 203 5.54 9.46 7.72
C VAL A 203 6.48 8.78 8.71
N THR A 204 7.14 7.72 8.27
CA THR A 204 8.14 7.00 9.07
C THR A 204 9.47 6.98 8.32
N GLY A 205 10.57 7.26 9.03
CA GLY A 205 11.95 7.19 8.53
C GLY A 205 12.90 7.74 9.59
N GLU A 206 14.07 7.15 9.75
CA GLU A 206 15.18 7.70 10.55
C GLU A 206 16.06 8.60 9.66
N GLU A 207 16.91 9.45 10.24
CA GLU A 207 17.84 10.27 9.45
C GLU A 207 18.73 9.37 8.57
N GLY A 208 18.60 9.53 7.24
CA GLY A 208 19.33 8.72 6.25
C GLY A 208 18.50 7.65 5.52
N ASP A 209 17.30 7.34 6.01
CA ASP A 209 16.36 6.43 5.34
C ASP A 209 15.40 7.18 4.41
N LEU A 210 14.94 6.48 3.36
CA LEU A 210 13.93 7.04 2.47
C LEU A 210 12.59 7.20 3.24
N PRO A 211 11.98 8.39 3.25
CA PRO A 211 10.72 8.61 3.95
C PRO A 211 9.62 7.67 3.44
N ARG A 212 8.91 7.02 4.36
CA ARG A 212 7.78 6.14 4.06
C ARG A 212 6.47 6.78 4.43
N ALA A 213 5.50 6.79 3.52
CA ALA A 213 4.18 7.36 3.73
C ALA A 213 3.07 6.30 3.70
N LYS A 214 2.01 6.52 4.49
CA LYS A 214 0.85 5.63 4.61
C LYS A 214 -0.48 6.40 4.41
N PRO A 215 -0.88 6.69 3.17
CA PRO A 215 -2.08 7.49 2.87
C PRO A 215 -3.39 6.84 3.33
N LEU A 216 -3.44 5.51 3.38
CA LEU A 216 -4.64 4.76 3.78
C LEU A 216 -4.91 4.79 5.29
N LYS A 217 -4.04 5.40 6.09
CA LYS A 217 -4.21 5.46 7.56
C LYS A 217 -5.50 6.20 7.97
N GLY A 218 -5.91 7.23 7.23
CA GLY A 218 -7.12 8.00 7.52
C GLY A 218 -8.39 7.43 6.91
N ALA A 219 -8.29 6.38 6.09
CA ALA A 219 -9.40 5.82 5.35
C ALA A 219 -9.76 4.43 5.90
N ASN A 220 -10.73 4.38 6.81
CA ASN A 220 -11.35 3.12 7.23
C ASN A 220 -12.34 2.69 6.14
N ALA A 221 -12.09 1.55 5.51
CA ALA A 221 -13.01 0.88 4.59
C ALA A 221 -13.95 -0.03 5.39
#